data_AF-A0A1C2AZF0-F1
#
_entry.id   AF-A0A1C2AZF0-F1
#
_cell.length_a   1.000
_cell.length_b   1.000
_cell.length_c   1.000
_cell.angle_alpha   90.00
_cell.angle_beta   90.00
_cell.angle_gamma   90.00
#
_symmetry.space_group_name_H-M   'P 1'
#
loop_
_entity.id
_entity.type
_entity.pdbx_description
1 polymer ?
#
loop_
_entity_poly.entity_id
_entity_poly.type
_entity_poly.pdbx_seq_one_letter_code
_entity_poly.pdbx_strand_id
1 'polypeptide(L)'
;MKKGAKKLIGTHDFSTFRASNCAAKSPVRTMKKVKITKVKNVIKIQFVSKSFLKSQVRSMVGSLKYLGENKWNLKKFTSIFKSKSRKNCAPIAPAYGLYLEKIIY
;
A
#
# COMPACT_ATOMS: atom_id res chain seq x y z
N MET A 1 -4.93 -5.07 -10.22
CA MET A 1 -3.92 -5.13 -9.12
C MET A 1 -2.47 -4.78 -9.51
N LYS A 2 -1.76 -5.58 -10.35
CA LYS A 2 -0.32 -5.35 -10.68
C LYS A 2 0.01 -3.93 -11.19
N LYS A 3 -0.83 -3.37 -12.06
CA LYS A 3 -0.65 -2.00 -12.59
C LYS A 3 -0.71 -0.92 -11.50
N GLY A 4 -1.60 -1.07 -10.50
CA GLY A 4 -1.70 -0.15 -9.37
C GLY A 4 -0.52 -0.29 -8.40
N ALA A 5 -0.06 -1.51 -8.15
CA ALA A 5 1.12 -1.75 -7.32
C ALA A 5 2.38 -1.07 -7.88
N LYS A 6 2.57 -1.08 -9.21
CA LYS A 6 3.67 -0.37 -9.87
C LYS A 6 3.64 1.14 -9.62
N LYS A 7 2.46 1.75 -9.45
CA LYS A 7 2.32 3.19 -9.18
C LYS A 7 2.80 3.59 -7.77
N LEU A 8 2.90 2.63 -6.86
CA LEU A 8 3.40 2.86 -5.51
C LEU A 8 4.93 2.89 -5.43
N ILE A 9 5.63 2.41 -6.47
CA ILE A 9 7.11 2.38 -6.53
C ILE A 9 7.64 3.81 -6.71
N GLY A 10 8.73 4.14 -6.01
CA GLY A 10 9.35 5.46 -6.01
C GLY A 10 9.10 6.24 -4.72
N THR A 11 9.46 7.52 -4.74
CA THR A 11 9.30 8.44 -3.60
C THR A 11 8.00 9.20 -3.73
N HIS A 12 7.09 8.98 -2.77
CA HIS A 12 5.75 9.58 -2.79
C HIS A 12 5.29 9.99 -1.41
N ASP A 13 4.28 10.86 -1.39
CA ASP A 13 3.51 11.19 -0.20
C ASP A 13 2.46 10.09 0.06
N PHE A 14 2.64 9.32 1.14
CA PHE A 14 1.75 8.23 1.50
C PHE A 14 0.68 8.65 2.52
N SER A 15 0.33 9.94 2.60
CA SER A 15 -0.70 10.44 3.53
C SER A 15 -2.05 9.72 3.42
N THR A 16 -2.48 9.34 2.20
CA THR A 16 -3.69 8.52 1.99
C THR A 16 -3.65 7.21 2.79
N PHE A 17 -2.47 6.61 2.94
CA PHE A 17 -2.26 5.33 3.60
C PHE A 17 -1.75 5.45 5.05
N ARG A 18 -1.57 6.67 5.57
CA ARG A 18 -1.03 6.94 6.91
C ARG A 18 -2.13 6.90 7.97
N ALA A 19 -1.97 6.13 9.05
CA ALA A 19 -2.90 6.21 10.18
C ALA A 19 -2.96 7.63 10.80
N SER A 20 -4.11 8.03 11.35
CA SER A 20 -4.30 9.34 11.99
C SER A 20 -3.34 9.55 13.18
N ASN A 21 -3.08 8.49 13.94
CA ASN A 21 -2.17 8.48 15.11
C ASN A 21 -0.71 8.11 14.75
N CYS A 22 -0.23 8.53 13.57
CA CYS A 22 1.15 8.29 13.15
C CYS A 22 2.06 9.42 13.62
N ALA A 23 3.05 9.11 14.46
CA ALA A 23 4.03 10.06 14.98
C ALA A 23 5.13 10.47 13.97
N ALA A 24 5.08 9.97 12.74
CA ALA A 24 6.10 10.27 11.73
C ALA A 24 6.00 11.73 11.25
N LYS A 25 7.09 12.49 11.37
CA LYS A 25 7.18 13.90 10.96
C LYS A 25 6.87 14.12 9.47
N SER A 26 7.34 13.23 8.60
CA SER A 26 7.08 13.29 7.15
C SER A 26 6.26 12.09 6.67
N PRO A 27 5.22 12.29 5.84
CA PRO A 27 4.47 11.22 5.18
C PRO A 27 5.16 10.70 3.90
N VAL A 28 6.30 11.29 3.51
CA VAL A 28 7.02 10.90 2.30
C VAL A 28 7.85 9.64 2.55
N ARG A 29 7.68 8.62 1.72
CA ARG A 29 8.46 7.36 1.80
C ARG A 29 8.91 6.94 0.41
N THR A 30 10.00 6.17 0.36
CA THR A 30 10.54 5.61 -0.88
C THR A 30 10.30 4.12 -0.93
N MET A 31 9.34 3.71 -1.75
CA MET A 31 9.03 2.31 -2.01
C MET A 31 10.00 1.77 -3.06
N LYS A 32 10.92 0.90 -2.65
CA LYS A 32 11.92 0.30 -3.55
C LYS A 32 11.29 -0.74 -4.46
N LYS A 33 10.41 -1.59 -3.94
CA LYS A 33 9.82 -2.71 -4.69
C LYS A 33 8.44 -3.06 -4.20
N VAL A 34 7.55 -3.36 -5.14
CA VAL A 34 6.26 -4.00 -4.86
C VAL A 34 6.10 -5.21 -5.79
N LYS A 35 6.06 -6.42 -5.22
CA LYS A 35 5.92 -7.67 -5.97
C LYS A 35 4.58 -8.32 -5.63
N ILE A 36 3.83 -8.71 -6.66
CA ILE A 36 2.59 -9.48 -6.51
C ILE A 36 2.78 -10.81 -7.20
N THR A 37 2.64 -11.89 -6.44
CA THR A 37 2.74 -13.27 -6.91
C THR A 37 1.48 -14.03 -6.53
N LYS A 38 1.01 -14.91 -7.42
CA LYS A 38 -0.07 -15.85 -7.13
C LYS A 38 0.56 -17.23 -6.95
N VAL A 39 0.33 -17.84 -5.80
CA VAL A 39 0.80 -19.19 -5.47
C VAL A 39 -0.43 -20.01 -5.13
N LYS A 40 -0.82 -20.93 -6.01
CA LYS A 40 -2.09 -21.68 -5.91
C LYS A 40 -3.28 -20.70 -5.73
N ASN A 41 -3.96 -20.78 -4.59
CA ASN A 41 -5.12 -19.95 -4.26
C ASN A 41 -4.78 -18.71 -3.42
N VAL A 42 -3.49 -18.43 -3.19
CA VAL A 42 -3.02 -17.31 -2.35
C VAL A 42 -2.34 -16.24 -3.21
N ILE A 43 -2.71 -14.97 -3.00
CA ILE A 43 -2.01 -13.82 -3.58
C ILE A 43 -1.06 -13.27 -2.53
N LYS A 44 0.25 -13.42 -2.76
CA LYS A 44 1.30 -12.83 -1.93
C LYS A 44 1.70 -11.46 -2.48
N ILE A 45 1.68 -10.45 -1.60
CA ILE A 45 2.10 -9.08 -1.92
C ILE A 45 3.28 -8.72 -1.02
N GLN A 46 4.42 -8.45 -1.65
CA GLN A 46 5.66 -8.10 -0.97
C GLN A 46 5.98 -6.63 -1.21
N PHE A 47 6.29 -5.90 -0.14
CA PHE A 47 6.70 -4.49 -0.18
C PHE A 47 8.11 -4.36 0.39
N VAL A 48 8.97 -3.60 -0.30
CA VAL A 48 10.32 -3.28 0.16
C VAL A 48 10.47 -1.77 0.17
N SER A 49 10.82 -1.21 1.32
CA SER A 49 10.99 0.23 1.54
C SER A 49 12.08 0.46 2.58
N LYS A 50 12.69 1.66 2.59
CA LYS A 50 13.61 2.07 3.67
C LYS A 50 12.87 2.19 5.01
N SER A 51 11.61 2.60 4.98
CA SER A 51 10.75 2.67 6.16
C SER A 51 9.28 2.69 5.75
N PHE A 52 8.40 2.37 6.70
CA PHE A 52 6.96 2.38 6.51
C PHE A 52 6.29 3.29 7.56
N LEU A 53 5.18 3.92 7.19
CA LEU A 53 4.30 4.64 8.12
C LEU A 53 3.39 3.64 8.85
N LYS A 54 2.84 4.08 9.99
CA LYS A 54 1.85 3.30 10.73
C LYS A 54 0.67 2.96 9.83
N SER A 55 0.34 1.67 9.75
CA SER A 55 -0.72 1.09 8.92
C SER A 55 -0.54 1.21 7.40
N GLN A 56 0.59 1.72 6.89
CA GLN A 56 0.81 1.96 5.46
C GLN A 56 0.62 0.69 4.63
N VAL A 57 1.29 -0.40 5.00
CA VAL A 57 1.26 -1.67 4.26
C VAL A 57 -0.17 -2.20 4.17
N ARG A 58 -0.88 -2.30 5.30
CA ARG A 58 -2.24 -2.81 5.35
C ARG A 58 -3.23 -1.93 4.59
N SER A 59 -3.06 -0.60 4.63
CA SER A 59 -3.88 0.33 3.85
C SER A 59 -3.61 0.22 2.34
N MET A 60 -2.35 0.07 1.92
CA MET A 60 -2.01 -0.18 0.51
C MET A 60 -2.61 -1.50 0.01
N VAL A 61 -2.52 -2.58 0.81
CA VAL A 61 -3.12 -3.88 0.48
C VAL A 61 -4.63 -3.77 0.34
N GLY A 62 -5.32 -3.07 1.24
CA GLY A 62 -6.77 -2.82 1.15
C GLY A 62 -7.18 -2.13 -0.16
N SER A 63 -6.45 -1.08 -0.54
CA SER A 63 -6.72 -0.37 -1.81
C SER A 63 -6.37 -1.21 -3.05
N LEU A 64 -5.31 -2.03 -2.98
CA LEU A 64 -4.97 -2.96 -4.06
C LEU A 64 -6.00 -4.09 -4.20
N LYS A 65 -6.60 -4.54 -3.09
CA LYS A 65 -7.72 -5.50 -3.08
C LYS A 65 -8.92 -4.93 -3.84
N TYR A 66 -9.32 -3.68 -3.58
CA TYR A 66 -10.42 -3.03 -4.32
C TYR A 66 -10.14 -2.91 -5.82
N LEU A 67 -8.89 -2.65 -6.21
CA LEU A 67 -8.45 -2.69 -7.61
C LEU A 67 -8.37 -4.11 -8.19
N GLY A 68 -8.27 -5.14 -7.34
CA GLY A 68 -8.28 -6.55 -7.72
C GLY A 68 -9.69 -7.10 -7.92
N GLU A 69 -10.64 -6.65 -7.09
CA GLU A 69 -12.06 -7.00 -7.13
C GLU A 69 -12.86 -6.14 -8.12
N ASN A 70 -12.21 -5.32 -8.95
CA ASN A 70 -12.83 -4.38 -9.90
C ASN A 70 -13.78 -3.33 -9.28
N LYS A 71 -13.83 -3.19 -7.95
CA LYS A 71 -14.56 -2.10 -7.26
C LYS A 71 -13.99 -0.72 -7.63
N TRP A 72 -12.68 -0.66 -7.85
CA TRP A 72 -12.00 0.54 -8.34
C TRP A 72 -11.30 0.26 -9.68
N ASN A 73 -11.30 1.25 -10.55
CA ASN A 73 -10.44 1.27 -11.73
C ASN A 73 -9.08 1.91 -11.41
N LEU A 74 -8.11 1.78 -12.34
CA LEU A 74 -6.75 2.27 -12.15
C LEU A 74 -6.69 3.81 -12.03
N LYS A 75 -7.58 4.53 -12.72
CA LYS A 75 -7.67 6.00 -12.65
C LYS A 75 -8.09 6.44 -11.25
N LYS A 76 -9.14 5.82 -10.70
CA LYS A 76 -9.65 6.05 -9.35
C LYS A 76 -8.60 5.72 -8.29
N PHE A 77 -7.92 4.57 -8.39
CA PHE A 77 -6.82 4.24 -7.49
C PHE A 77 -5.72 5.32 -7.50
N THR A 78 -5.33 5.79 -8.70
CA THR A 78 -4.30 6.83 -8.83
C THR A 78 -4.78 8.18 -8.29
N SER A 79 -6.04 8.54 -8.51
CA SER A 79 -6.65 9.75 -7.95
C SER A 79 -6.69 9.71 -6.42
N ILE A 80 -7.11 8.60 -5.82
CA ILE A 80 -7.14 8.39 -4.36
C ILE A 80 -5.71 8.43 -3.78
N PHE A 81 -4.75 7.83 -4.47
CA PHE A 81 -3.35 7.90 -4.06
C PHE A 81 -2.83 9.34 -4.07
N LYS A 82 -3.15 10.10 -5.13
CA LYS A 82 -2.75 11.51 -5.27
C LYS A 82 -3.53 12.47 -4.37
N SER A 83 -4.71 12.10 -3.87
CA SER A 83 -5.53 13.00 -3.05
C SER A 83 -4.94 13.26 -1.67
N LYS A 84 -3.95 12.47 -1.23
CA LYS A 84 -3.28 12.57 0.08
C LYS A 84 -4.24 12.51 1.28
N SER A 85 -5.50 12.12 1.05
CA SER A 85 -6.57 12.15 2.05
C SER A 85 -6.94 10.74 2.48
N ARG A 86 -6.77 10.46 3.78
CA ARG A 86 -7.11 9.14 4.34
C ARG A 86 -8.59 8.79 4.22
N LYS A 87 -9.49 9.78 4.18
CA LYS A 87 -10.94 9.56 4.03
C LYS A 87 -11.28 8.75 2.77
N ASN A 88 -10.43 8.84 1.74
CA ASN A 88 -10.64 8.16 0.46
C ASN A 88 -10.00 6.77 0.40
N CYS A 89 -9.26 6.35 1.44
CA CYS A 89 -8.60 5.06 1.47
C CYS A 89 -9.63 3.92 1.61
N ALA A 90 -9.36 2.79 0.97
CA ALA A 90 -10.15 1.58 1.17
C ALA A 90 -10.01 1.08 2.62
N PRO A 91 -10.94 0.22 3.08
CA PRO A 91 -10.83 -0.47 4.36
C PRO A 91 -9.46 -1.12 4.53
N ILE A 92 -8.91 -1.00 5.75
CA ILE A 92 -7.59 -1.54 6.07
C ILE A 92 -7.63 -3.07 5.97
N ALA A 93 -6.60 -3.66 5.36
CA ALA A 93 -6.49 -5.11 5.33
C ALA A 93 -6.36 -5.67 6.76
N PRO A 94 -6.88 -6.88 7.05
CA PRO A 94 -6.70 -7.52 8.35
C PRO A 94 -5.23 -7.73 8.74
N ALA A 95 -4.93 -7.83 10.03
CA ALA A 95 -3.55 -7.91 10.54
C ALA A 95 -2.92 -9.30 10.34
N TYR A 96 -3.71 -10.37 10.42
CA TYR A 96 -3.23 -11.76 10.38
C TYR A 96 -2.55 -12.18 9.07
N GLY A 97 -2.68 -11.39 8.00
CA GLY A 97 -2.00 -11.62 6.72
C GLY A 97 -0.69 -10.86 6.55
N LEU A 98 -0.29 -10.04 7.52
CA LEU A 98 0.92 -9.23 7.46
C LEU A 98 2.03 -9.87 8.29
N TYR A 99 3.22 -10.02 7.70
CA TYR A 99 4.42 -10.48 8.37
C TYR A 99 5.64 -9.70 7.86
N LEU A 100 6.65 -9.56 8.72
CA LEU A 100 7.96 -9.04 8.34
C LEU A 100 8.81 -10.18 7.80
N GLU A 101 9.23 -10.08 6.54
CA GLU A 101 9.97 -11.16 5.87
C GLU A 101 11.49 -11.04 6.07
N LYS A 102 12.05 -9.83 5.92
CA LYS A 102 13.49 -9.60 5.96
C LYS A 102 13.83 -8.16 6.32
N ILE A 103 14.92 -7.97 7.07
CA ILE A 103 15.59 -6.68 7.30
C ILE A 103 16.94 -6.73 6.57
N ILE A 104 17.31 -5.64 5.90
CA ILE A 104 18.62 -5.48 5.24
C ILE A 104 19.35 -4.37 6.00
N TYR A 105 20.57 -4.68 6.46
CA TYR A 105 21.47 -3.76 7.15
C TYR A 105 22.39 -3.06 6.14
#